data_AF-A0A7V0WDT6-F1
#
_entry.id   AF-A0A7V0WDT6-F1
#
_cell.length_a   1.000
_cell.length_b   1.000
_cell.length_c   1.000
_cell.angle_alpha   90.00
_cell.angle_beta   90.00
_cell.angle_gamma   90.00
#
_symmetry.space_group_name_H-M   'P 1'
#
loop_
_entity.id
_entity.type
_entity.pdbx_description
1 polymer ?
#
loop_
_entity_poly.entity_id
_entity_poly.type
_entity_poly.pdbx_seq_one_letter_code
_entity_poly.pdbx_strand_id
1 'polypeptide(L)'
;MSKKTKILLIILAIIVSVFIFEMYFAKQKTASKIVTVNSGNNSTTFSFSSSEEKLLKILMNLKFIKLDTDFFNSKIFKSLNDFSSELVPEESGRPNPFLPISKQPMPNN
;
A
#
# COMPACT_ATOMS: atom_id res chain seq x y z
N MET A 1 -34.64 55.05 -3.10
CA MET A 1 -34.50 53.59 -3.31
C MET A 1 -35.60 52.86 -2.55
N SER A 2 -36.51 52.15 -3.24
CA SER A 2 -37.62 51.44 -2.58
C SER A 2 -37.08 50.34 -1.66
N LYS A 3 -37.78 50.03 -0.56
CA LYS A 3 -37.41 48.95 0.38
C LYS A 3 -37.17 47.62 -0.35
N LYS A 4 -37.94 47.39 -1.43
CA LYS A 4 -37.82 46.24 -2.33
C LYS A 4 -36.53 46.24 -3.16
N THR A 5 -36.06 47.40 -3.61
CA THR A 5 -34.80 47.53 -4.36
C THR A 5 -33.59 47.39 -3.44
N LYS A 6 -33.70 47.83 -2.18
CA LYS A 6 -32.66 47.64 -1.16
C LYS A 6 -32.49 46.17 -0.78
N ILE A 7 -33.59 45.44 -0.56
CA ILE A 7 -33.53 43.99 -0.27
C ILE A 7 -32.99 43.21 -1.47
N LEU A 8 -33.36 43.60 -2.69
CA LEU A 8 -32.83 42.99 -3.92
C LEU A 8 -31.31 43.19 -4.05
N LEU A 9 -30.79 44.39 -3.71
CA LEU A 9 -29.35 44.66 -3.74
C LEU A 9 -28.58 43.85 -2.69
N ILE A 10 -29.15 43.66 -1.51
CA ILE A 10 -28.55 42.86 -0.44
C ILE A 10 -28.46 41.38 -0.86
N ILE A 11 -29.52 40.84 -1.46
CA ILE A 11 -29.52 39.46 -1.97
C ILE A 11 -28.45 39.29 -3.06
N LEU A 12 -28.35 40.25 -3.98
CA LEU A 12 -27.34 40.22 -5.03
C LEU A 12 -25.92 40.28 -4.46
N ALA A 13 -25.68 41.11 -3.44
CA ALA A 13 -24.38 41.20 -2.78
C ALA A 13 -23.99 39.88 -2.07
N ILE A 14 -24.96 39.18 -1.47
CA ILE A 14 -24.73 37.88 -0.83
C ILE A 14 -24.34 36.82 -1.88
N ILE A 15 -25.05 36.77 -3.01
CA ILE A 15 -24.75 35.82 -4.10
C ILE A 15 -23.34 36.04 -4.65
N VAL A 16 -22.96 37.30 -4.89
CA VAL A 16 -21.63 37.66 -5.38
C VAL A 16 -20.55 37.30 -4.34
N SER A 17 -20.81 37.53 -3.06
CA SER A 17 -19.90 37.16 -1.96
C SER A 17 -19.63 35.66 -1.89
N VAL A 18 -20.68 34.83 -1.98
CA VAL A 18 -20.56 33.36 -2.01
C VAL A 18 -19.75 32.90 -3.23
N PHE A 19 -19.98 33.50 -4.40
CA PHE A 19 -19.26 33.14 -5.62
C PHE A 19 -17.75 33.46 -5.53
N ILE A 20 -17.40 34.61 -4.93
CA ILE A 20 -16.01 35.01 -4.70
C ILE A 20 -15.35 34.09 -3.66
N PHE A 21 -16.08 33.73 -2.60
CA PHE A 21 -15.60 32.80 -1.57
C PHE A 21 -15.25 31.43 -2.15
N GLU A 22 -16.16 30.83 -2.92
CA GLU A 22 -15.92 29.56 -3.62
C GLU A 22 -14.73 29.66 -4.59
N MET A 23 -14.61 30.77 -5.34
CA MET A 23 -13.50 30.96 -6.28
C MET A 23 -12.13 31.07 -5.58
N TYR A 24 -12.07 31.71 -4.41
CA TYR A 24 -10.84 31.84 -3.61
C TYR A 24 -10.51 30.57 -2.82
N PHE A 25 -11.50 29.87 -2.26
CA PHE A 25 -11.28 28.63 -1.50
C PHE A 25 -11.07 27.39 -2.38
N ALA A 26 -11.62 27.35 -3.60
CA ALA A 26 -11.40 26.24 -4.52
C ALA A 26 -9.94 26.06 -4.94
N LYS A 27 -9.12 27.13 -4.90
CA LYS A 27 -7.68 27.08 -5.23
C LYS A 27 -6.80 26.48 -4.12
N GLN A 28 -7.34 26.27 -2.92
CA GLN A 28 -6.61 25.64 -1.79
C GLN A 28 -6.82 24.12 -1.71
N LYS A 29 -7.50 23.49 -2.68
CA LYS A 29 -7.67 22.02 -2.75
C LYS A 29 -6.48 21.30 -3.40
N THR A 30 -5.26 21.69 -3.04
CA THR A 30 -4.03 20.95 -3.38
C THR A 30 -3.17 20.77 -2.15
N ALA A 31 -3.76 20.24 -1.08
CA ALA A 31 -3.02 19.61 -0.01
C ALA A 31 -3.65 18.24 0.21
N SER A 32 -2.86 17.21 -0.11
CA SER A 32 -3.04 15.79 0.18
C SER A 32 -4.48 15.29 0.35
N LYS A 33 -4.91 14.48 -0.62
CA LYS A 33 -5.90 13.42 -0.39
C LYS A 33 -5.32 12.45 0.66
N ILE A 34 -5.40 12.82 1.94
CA ILE A 34 -5.31 11.89 3.04
C ILE A 34 -6.61 11.09 2.99
N VAL A 35 -6.48 9.78 2.90
CA VAL A 35 -7.60 8.85 3.00
C VAL A 35 -8.12 8.95 4.43
N THR A 36 -9.11 9.81 4.68
CA THR A 36 -9.94 9.72 5.87
C THR A 36 -10.78 8.46 5.71
N VAL A 37 -10.39 7.39 6.40
CA VAL A 37 -11.30 6.29 6.68
C VAL A 37 -12.33 6.86 7.64
N ASN A 38 -13.52 7.19 7.13
CA ASN A 38 -14.69 7.38 7.98
C ASN A 38 -14.96 6.06 8.70
N SER A 39 -14.39 5.89 9.89
CA SER A 39 -14.92 4.94 10.86
C SER A 39 -16.26 5.49 11.31
N GLY A 40 -17.33 4.95 10.73
CA GLY A 40 -18.68 5.21 11.19
C GLY A 40 -18.76 4.86 12.67
N ASN A 41 -19.15 5.87 13.46
CA ASN A 41 -19.71 5.82 14.79
C ASN A 41 -19.77 4.42 15.42
N ASN A 42 -18.63 3.95 15.94
CA ASN A 42 -18.54 3.07 17.10
C ASN A 42 -17.11 3.14 17.61
N SER A 43 -17.02 3.49 18.88
CA SER A 43 -15.82 3.59 19.69
C SER A 43 -15.07 2.27 19.78
N THR A 44 -14.22 2.01 18.80
CA THR A 44 -13.00 1.20 18.95
C THR A 44 -11.96 1.82 18.04
N THR A 45 -11.17 2.73 18.59
CA THR A 45 -9.91 3.18 17.98
C THR A 45 -8.99 1.97 17.91
N PHE A 46 -9.04 1.21 16.82
CA PHE A 46 -7.94 0.36 16.44
C PHE A 46 -6.80 1.30 16.04
N SER A 47 -5.97 1.64 17.03
CA SER A 47 -4.65 2.20 16.79
C SER A 47 -3.86 1.08 16.11
N PHE A 48 -3.87 1.06 14.79
CA PHE A 48 -2.92 0.27 14.03
C PHE A 48 -1.53 0.62 14.57
N SER A 49 -0.78 -0.38 15.05
CA SER A 49 0.62 -0.15 15.35
C SER A 49 1.32 0.24 14.05
N SER A 50 2.51 0.82 14.16
CA SER A 50 3.35 1.16 13.01
C SER A 50 3.58 -0.02 12.06
N SER A 51 3.39 -1.26 12.52
CA SER A 51 3.54 -2.48 11.73
C SER A 51 2.38 -2.74 10.77
N GLU A 52 1.13 -2.52 11.17
CA GLU A 52 -0.04 -2.75 10.30
C GLU A 52 -0.12 -1.72 9.18
N GLU A 53 0.20 -0.46 9.47
CA GLU A 53 0.30 0.58 8.44
C GLU A 53 1.42 0.29 7.43
N LYS A 54 2.55 -0.24 7.91
CA LYS A 54 3.68 -0.64 7.05
C LYS A 54 3.29 -1.81 6.15
N LEU A 55 2.60 -2.82 6.70
CA LEU A 55 2.09 -3.94 5.92
C LEU A 55 1.11 -3.47 4.85
N LEU A 56 0.15 -2.61 5.20
CA LEU A 56 -0.82 -2.08 4.24
C LEU A 56 -0.15 -1.29 3.11
N LYS A 57 0.88 -0.49 3.42
CA LYS A 57 1.69 0.22 2.41
C LYS A 57 2.40 -0.76 1.47
N ILE A 58 2.99 -1.83 1.99
CA ILE A 58 3.62 -2.89 1.18
C ILE A 58 2.59 -3.55 0.27
N LEU A 59 1.43 -3.94 0.82
CA LEU A 59 0.36 -4.59 0.06
C LEU A 59 -0.20 -3.68 -1.04
N MET A 60 -0.35 -2.38 -0.78
CA MET A 60 -0.73 -1.43 -1.82
C MET A 60 0.33 -1.33 -2.93
N ASN A 61 1.62 -1.33 -2.58
CA ASN A 61 2.69 -1.34 -3.58
C ASN A 61 2.69 -2.64 -4.41
N LEU A 62 2.45 -3.80 -3.78
CA LEU A 62 2.37 -5.09 -4.47
C LEU A 62 1.13 -5.19 -5.39
N LYS A 63 0.01 -4.58 -5.02
CA LYS A 63 -1.24 -4.58 -5.83
C LYS A 63 -1.04 -4.00 -7.24
N PHE A 64 -0.09 -3.08 -7.40
CA PHE A 64 0.20 -2.45 -8.70
C PHE A 64 1.29 -3.16 -9.50
N ILE A 65 1.91 -4.20 -8.97
CA ILE A 65 2.90 -4.99 -9.71
C ILE A 65 2.14 -5.85 -10.72
N LYS A 66 2.27 -5.49 -12.00
CA LYS A 66 1.86 -6.35 -13.11
C LYS A 66 3.11 -7.10 -13.59
N LEU A 67 3.04 -8.43 -13.56
CA LEU A 67 4.07 -9.27 -14.17
C LEU A 67 3.83 -9.31 -15.67
N ASP A 68 4.82 -8.90 -16.45
CA ASP A 68 4.81 -9.06 -17.90
C ASP A 68 5.13 -10.52 -18.25
N THR A 69 4.11 -11.27 -18.64
CA THR A 69 4.25 -12.68 -19.02
C THR A 69 4.81 -12.85 -20.44
N ASP A 70 4.78 -11.80 -21.26
CA ASP A 70 5.26 -11.86 -22.64
C ASP A 70 6.79 -11.94 -22.70
N PHE A 71 7.47 -11.50 -21.63
CA PHE A 71 8.90 -11.73 -21.43
C PHE A 71 9.30 -13.21 -21.61
N PHE A 72 8.49 -14.14 -21.09
CA PHE A 72 8.74 -15.59 -21.21
C PHE A 72 8.57 -16.12 -22.65
N ASN A 73 7.86 -15.37 -23.50
CA ASN A 73 7.70 -15.69 -24.91
C ASN A 73 8.85 -15.15 -25.79
N SER A 74 9.69 -14.27 -25.25
CA SER A 74 10.80 -13.67 -25.98
C SER A 74 11.82 -14.71 -26.46
N LYS A 75 12.41 -14.46 -27.63
CA LYS A 75 13.48 -15.31 -28.16
C LYS A 75 14.68 -15.39 -27.22
N ILE A 76 14.95 -14.31 -26.48
CA ILE A 76 16.04 -14.21 -25.52
C ILE A 76 15.79 -15.17 -24.35
N PHE A 77 14.63 -15.11 -23.72
CA PHE A 77 14.29 -16.00 -22.60
C PHE A 77 14.34 -17.48 -23.03
N LYS A 78 13.80 -17.80 -24.21
CA LYS A 78 13.81 -19.17 -24.77
C LYS A 78 15.19 -19.66 -25.20
N SER A 79 16.18 -18.78 -25.31
CA SER A 79 17.57 -19.14 -25.65
C SER A 79 18.44 -19.43 -24.42
N LEU A 80 17.90 -19.24 -23.21
CA LEU A 80 18.62 -19.55 -21.98
C LEU A 80 18.80 -21.07 -21.87
N ASN A 81 20.03 -21.47 -21.57
CA ASN A 81 20.35 -22.86 -21.28
C ASN A 81 20.14 -23.12 -19.79
N ASP A 82 19.59 -24.29 -19.49
CA ASP A 82 19.55 -24.78 -18.12
C ASP A 82 20.96 -25.26 -17.72
N PHE A 83 21.45 -24.74 -16.60
CA PHE A 83 22.74 -25.10 -16.00
C PHE A 83 22.55 -25.88 -14.69
N SER A 84 21.31 -26.29 -14.37
CA SER A 84 21.05 -27.17 -13.25
C SER A 84 21.81 -28.48 -13.40
N SER A 85 22.48 -28.89 -12.32
CA SER A 85 23.05 -30.22 -12.19
C SER A 85 22.09 -31.09 -11.41
N GLU A 86 21.98 -32.36 -11.78
CA GLU A 86 21.34 -33.35 -10.92
C GLU A 86 22.08 -33.38 -9.57
N LEU A 87 21.32 -33.27 -8.49
CA LEU A 87 21.84 -33.41 -7.15
C LEU A 87 21.82 -34.89 -6.79
N VAL A 88 22.99 -35.45 -6.51
CA VAL A 88 23.09 -36.79 -5.95
C VAL A 88 22.57 -36.75 -4.52
N PRO A 89 21.71 -37.69 -4.08
CA PRO A 89 21.28 -37.74 -2.69
C PRO A 89 22.49 -37.88 -1.76
N GLU A 90 22.69 -36.90 -0.89
CA GLU A 90 23.65 -36.97 0.20
C GLU A 90 22.96 -37.56 1.44
N GLU A 91 23.73 -38.30 2.24
CA GLU A 91 23.26 -38.78 3.54
C GLU A 91 22.79 -37.59 4.39
N SER A 92 21.64 -37.75 5.06
CA SER A 92 21.14 -36.72 5.96
C SER A 92 22.21 -36.43 7.01
N GLY A 93 22.58 -35.17 7.17
CA GLY A 93 23.55 -34.74 8.18
C GLY A 93 23.09 -35.03 9.61
N ARG A 94 23.82 -34.48 10.58
CA ARG A 94 23.47 -34.62 12.00
C ARG A 94 22.00 -34.24 12.24
N PRO A 95 21.21 -35.07 12.97
CA PRO A 95 19.81 -34.78 13.29
C PRO A 95 19.59 -33.38 13.87
N ASN A 96 20.58 -32.84 14.59
CA ASN A 96 20.63 -31.44 14.97
C ASN A 96 22.00 -30.85 14.59
N PRO A 97 22.07 -29.95 13.58
CA PRO A 97 23.32 -29.35 13.13
C PRO A 97 23.91 -28.37 14.14
N PHE A 98 23.19 -28.00 15.20
CA PHE A 98 23.64 -27.06 16.23
C PHE A 98 24.06 -27.73 17.56
N LEU A 99 23.98 -29.06 17.69
CA LEU A 99 24.50 -29.73 18.88
C LEU A 99 26.02 -29.54 18.96
N PRO A 100 26.57 -29.14 20.14
CA PRO A 100 28.00 -29.22 20.36
C PRO A 100 28.50 -30.64 20.06
N ILE A 101 29.68 -30.77 19.46
CA ILE A 101 30.23 -32.07 19.00
C ILE A 101 30.28 -33.08 20.16
N SER A 102 30.51 -32.61 21.39
CA SER A 102 30.55 -33.41 22.62
C SER A 102 29.19 -33.95 23.10
N LYS A 103 28.07 -33.48 22.54
CA LYS A 103 26.70 -33.88 22.93
C LYS A 103 25.98 -34.69 21.85
N GLN A 104 26.69 -35.15 20.82
CA GLN A 104 26.10 -35.96 19.78
C GLN A 104 25.81 -37.38 20.28
N PRO A 105 24.55 -37.86 20.24
CA PRO A 105 24.27 -39.28 20.45
C PRO A 105 24.84 -40.09 19.28
N MET A 106 25.55 -41.16 19.58
CA MET A 106 26.12 -42.08 18.58
C MET A 106 24.97 -42.80 17.82
N PRO A 107 25.11 -43.03 16.50
CA PRO A 107 24.10 -43.78 15.75
C PRO A 107 24.03 -45.23 16.25
N ASN A 108 22.82 -45.76 16.39
CA ASN A 108 22.55 -47.15 16.73
C ASN A 108 22.78 -48.05 15.51
N ASN A 109 23.62 -49.07 15.67
CA ASN A 109 23.89 -50.11 14.67
C ASN A 109 22.82 -51.21 14.72
#